data_AF-A0A8H3QWS6-F1
#
_entry.id   AF-A0A8H3QWS6-F1
#
_cell.length_a   1.000
_cell.length_b   1.000
_cell.length_c   1.000
_cell.angle_alpha   90.00
_cell.angle_beta   90.00
_cell.angle_gamma   90.00
#
_symmetry.space_group_name_H-M   'P 1'
#
loop_
_entity.id
_entity.type
_entity.pdbx_description
1 polymer ?
#
loop_
_entity_poly.entity_id
_entity_poly.type
_entity_poly.pdbx_seq_one_letter_code
_entity_poly.pdbx_strand_id
1 'polypeptide(L)'
;MEELGIQFFNFCTVNTDSGSFKPITLYAIETKKSNFILVTYTEAENENNPFTYVDYLMLIDLNGKIYSKNLMGPSLVVNNTWTPQQSITSNANNVQGFLYYTPILSDFSDIYTHYNLTQWIINDDGTLSNVAATISALQVPPSIVSTIDGGYMFIYPITTTSQDPYTSQSGIYAVYYGYGSNILRDPVILYETIMQLDISTLNCVISYSEVGQICLITIQPNSTDPNPAPIFIKINYLSGGSVFNVNHIEATLPTIIGISELNSPDFLIQPLPFGGYFYSVNQQTNINDDQSPYDTWGYVLDDNGNFIQWNLSYPTQINSNEITQVLKNNTLVMAQPIVGQN
;
A
#
# COMPACT_ATOMS: atom_id res chain seq x y z
N MET A 1 8.95 13.47 -22.66
CA MET A 1 8.17 14.13 -21.59
C MET A 1 6.91 14.82 -22.15
N GLU A 2 6.98 15.48 -23.32
CA GLU A 2 5.79 16.05 -24.01
C GLU A 2 4.75 15.01 -24.48
N GLU A 3 5.12 13.74 -24.64
CA GLU A 3 4.26 12.73 -25.29
C GLU A 3 3.05 12.27 -24.46
N LEU A 4 3.12 12.36 -23.12
CA LEU A 4 2.01 12.00 -22.22
C LEU A 4 1.15 13.20 -21.80
N GLY A 5 1.64 14.42 -22.00
CA GLY A 5 0.98 15.66 -21.54
C GLY A 5 0.77 15.72 -20.03
N ILE A 6 1.74 15.24 -19.23
CA ILE A 6 1.76 15.32 -17.76
C ILE A 6 2.70 16.46 -17.37
N GLN A 7 2.27 17.35 -16.47
CA GLN A 7 3.09 18.48 -16.01
C GLN A 7 4.32 18.02 -15.21
N PHE A 8 5.42 18.77 -15.34
CA PHE A 8 6.75 18.37 -14.86
C PHE A 8 6.81 18.10 -13.35
N PHE A 9 6.07 18.84 -12.54
CA PHE A 9 6.11 18.70 -11.08
C PHE A 9 5.71 17.30 -10.60
N ASN A 10 4.96 16.54 -11.39
CA ASN A 10 4.55 15.18 -11.07
C ASN A 10 5.72 14.18 -11.04
N PHE A 11 6.84 14.52 -11.67
CA PHE A 11 8.05 13.68 -11.71
C PHE A 11 9.00 13.96 -10.54
N CYS A 12 8.63 14.86 -9.62
CA CYS A 12 9.37 15.19 -8.44
C CYS A 12 8.71 14.58 -7.20
N THR A 13 9.50 14.08 -6.26
CA THR A 13 9.01 13.70 -4.93
C THR A 13 8.53 14.94 -4.18
N VAL A 14 7.38 14.83 -3.52
CA VAL A 14 6.79 15.90 -2.72
C VAL A 14 7.03 15.58 -1.25
N ASN A 15 7.92 16.32 -0.61
CA ASN A 15 8.21 16.16 0.82
C ASN A 15 7.28 17.04 1.64
N THR A 16 6.62 16.45 2.62
CA THR A 16 5.69 17.11 3.54
C THR A 16 5.97 16.70 4.97
N ASP A 17 5.33 17.34 5.95
CA ASP A 17 5.43 16.95 7.36
C ASP A 17 4.94 15.52 7.63
N SER A 18 4.10 14.96 6.75
CA SER A 18 3.60 13.58 6.83
C SER A 18 4.40 12.57 6.00
N GLY A 19 5.52 13.00 5.42
CA GLY A 19 6.43 12.15 4.66
C GLY A 19 6.56 12.55 3.19
N SER A 20 7.21 11.66 2.44
CA SER A 20 7.57 11.85 1.04
C SER A 20 6.59 11.13 0.11
N PHE A 21 5.93 11.87 -0.77
CA PHE A 21 4.89 11.35 -1.66
C PHE A 21 5.33 11.37 -3.12
N LYS A 22 4.86 10.38 -3.89
CA LYS A 22 5.12 10.24 -5.32
C LYS A 22 3.85 10.62 -6.08
N PRO A 23 3.83 11.76 -6.80
CA PRO A 23 2.63 12.19 -7.52
C PRO A 23 2.17 11.22 -8.60
N ILE A 24 3.11 10.55 -9.25
CA ILE A 24 2.82 9.54 -10.27
C ILE A 24 2.91 8.17 -9.65
N THR A 25 1.84 7.40 -9.78
CA THR A 25 1.82 5.98 -9.47
C THR A 25 1.23 5.19 -10.63
N LEU A 26 1.82 4.01 -10.88
CA LEU A 26 1.44 3.13 -11.96
C LEU A 26 0.78 1.88 -11.38
N TYR A 27 -0.37 1.50 -11.92
CA TYR A 27 -1.10 0.30 -11.52
C TYR A 27 -1.35 -0.57 -12.73
N ALA A 28 -0.87 -1.82 -12.67
CA ALA A 28 -1.23 -2.82 -13.66
C ALA A 28 -2.68 -3.24 -13.46
N ILE A 29 -3.50 -3.12 -14.51
CA ILE A 29 -4.88 -3.59 -14.49
C ILE A 29 -5.14 -4.53 -15.65
N GLU A 30 -5.75 -5.66 -15.31
CA GLU A 30 -6.13 -6.70 -16.27
C GLU A 30 -7.64 -6.64 -16.46
N THR A 31 -8.06 -6.70 -17.72
CA THR A 31 -9.46 -6.82 -18.10
C THR A 31 -9.65 -8.11 -18.90
N LYS A 32 -10.89 -8.51 -19.18
CA LYS A 32 -11.15 -9.66 -20.08
C LYS A 32 -10.55 -9.50 -21.48
N LYS A 33 -10.33 -8.26 -21.94
CA LYS A 33 -9.94 -7.97 -23.33
C LYS A 33 -8.46 -7.68 -23.48
N SER A 34 -7.88 -6.97 -22.52
CA SER A 34 -6.50 -6.50 -22.59
C SER A 34 -5.94 -6.19 -21.21
N ASN A 35 -4.62 -6.04 -21.17
CA ASN A 35 -3.89 -5.48 -20.06
C ASN A 35 -3.64 -4.00 -20.30
N PHE A 36 -3.81 -3.21 -19.25
CA PHE A 36 -3.59 -1.77 -19.27
C PHE A 36 -2.73 -1.35 -18.08
N ILE A 37 -2.25 -0.12 -18.17
CA ILE A 37 -1.60 0.60 -17.08
C ILE A 37 -2.51 1.78 -16.75
N LEU A 38 -2.91 1.87 -15.49
CA LEU A 38 -3.52 3.06 -14.92
C LEU A 38 -2.42 3.94 -14.35
N VAL A 39 -2.45 5.22 -14.70
CA VAL A 39 -1.50 6.23 -14.23
C VAL A 39 -2.28 7.28 -13.46
N THR A 40 -2.02 7.37 -12.15
CA THR A 40 -2.48 8.48 -11.33
C THR A 40 -1.50 9.64 -11.47
N TYR A 41 -1.99 10.85 -11.63
CA TYR A 41 -1.18 12.08 -11.67
C TYR A 41 -2.04 13.29 -11.29
N THR A 42 -1.45 14.47 -11.26
CA THR A 42 -2.15 15.72 -10.91
C THR A 42 -1.91 16.78 -11.99
N GLU A 43 -2.91 17.58 -12.29
CA GLU A 43 -2.80 18.78 -13.14
C GLU A 43 -3.11 20.03 -12.31
N ALA A 44 -2.49 21.15 -12.65
CA ALA A 44 -2.69 22.43 -11.98
C ALA A 44 -2.92 23.54 -13.00
N GLU A 45 -3.95 24.34 -12.79
CA GLU A 45 -4.16 25.58 -13.55
C GLU A 45 -3.03 26.60 -13.25
N ASN A 46 -2.57 26.63 -12.00
CA ASN A 46 -1.45 27.43 -11.56
C ASN A 46 -0.53 26.60 -10.67
N GLU A 47 0.65 26.23 -11.19
CA GLU A 47 1.67 25.43 -10.49
C GLU A 47 2.21 26.11 -9.21
N ASN A 48 1.98 27.40 -9.01
CA ASN A 48 2.36 28.11 -7.78
C ASN A 48 1.22 28.15 -6.74
N ASN A 49 0.05 27.60 -7.05
CA ASN A 49 -1.10 27.56 -6.15
C ASN A 49 -1.62 26.12 -5.98
N PRO A 50 -1.27 25.44 -4.87
CA PRO A 50 -1.65 24.05 -4.63
C PRO A 50 -3.17 23.83 -4.59
N PHE A 51 -3.96 24.86 -4.28
CA PHE A 51 -5.43 24.77 -4.30
C PHE A 51 -6.04 24.66 -5.70
N THR A 52 -5.23 24.80 -6.77
CA THR A 52 -5.68 24.56 -8.15
C THR A 52 -5.38 23.16 -8.64
N TYR A 53 -4.78 22.31 -7.79
CA TYR A 53 -4.33 20.98 -8.16
C TYR A 53 -5.51 20.03 -8.18
N VAL A 54 -5.63 19.28 -9.28
CA VAL A 54 -6.70 18.30 -9.51
C VAL A 54 -6.10 16.97 -9.93
N ASP A 55 -6.63 15.90 -9.35
CA ASP A 55 -6.19 14.54 -9.59
C ASP A 55 -6.79 14.00 -10.88
N TYR A 56 -5.96 13.32 -11.67
CA TYR A 56 -6.32 12.69 -12.92
C TYR A 56 -5.92 11.22 -12.95
N LEU A 57 -6.68 10.46 -13.72
CA LEU A 57 -6.41 9.07 -14.02
C LEU A 57 -6.32 8.85 -15.52
N MET A 58 -5.18 8.34 -15.98
CA MET A 58 -4.95 8.00 -17.38
C MET A 58 -4.94 6.49 -17.58
N LEU A 59 -5.62 6.02 -18.63
CA LEU A 59 -5.58 4.62 -19.07
C LEU A 59 -4.69 4.49 -20.30
N ILE A 60 -3.66 3.67 -20.22
CA ILE A 60 -2.68 3.44 -21.29
C ILE A 60 -2.59 1.94 -21.57
N ASP A 61 -2.49 1.51 -22.82
CA ASP A 61 -2.12 0.12 -23.13
C ASP A 61 -0.61 -0.11 -23.07
N LEU A 62 -0.20 -1.38 -23.17
CA LEU A 62 1.20 -1.78 -23.12
C LEU A 62 2.03 -1.27 -24.32
N ASN A 63 1.40 -0.74 -25.37
CA ASN A 63 2.06 -0.13 -26.53
C ASN A 63 2.18 1.40 -26.37
N GLY A 64 1.73 1.97 -25.25
CA GLY A 64 1.79 3.41 -24.98
C GLY A 64 0.61 4.20 -25.56
N LYS A 65 -0.42 3.55 -26.11
CA LYS A 65 -1.62 4.27 -26.58
C LYS A 65 -2.47 4.68 -25.38
N ILE A 66 -2.74 5.98 -25.28
CA ILE A 66 -3.66 6.55 -24.29
C ILE A 66 -5.10 6.37 -24.79
N TYR A 67 -5.98 5.80 -23.95
CA TYR A 67 -7.40 5.62 -24.24
C TYR A 67 -8.26 6.70 -23.62
N SER A 68 -7.96 7.07 -22.38
CA SER A 68 -8.72 8.10 -21.67
C SER A 68 -7.88 8.79 -20.59
N LYS A 69 -8.27 10.03 -20.30
CA LYS A 69 -7.81 10.84 -19.15
C LYS A 69 -9.06 11.31 -18.43
N ASN A 70 -9.21 10.95 -17.16
CA ASN A 70 -10.41 11.23 -16.37
C ASN A 70 -10.05 12.08 -15.16
N LEU A 71 -10.80 13.17 -14.97
CA LEU A 71 -10.71 14.00 -13.78
C LEU A 71 -11.31 13.25 -12.59
N MET A 72 -10.54 13.11 -11.52
CA MET A 72 -10.92 12.39 -10.30
C MET A 72 -11.43 13.34 -9.21
N GLY A 73 -10.94 14.59 -9.21
CA GLY A 73 -11.37 15.63 -8.29
C GLY A 73 -10.21 16.51 -7.82
N PRO A 74 -10.44 17.39 -6.83
CA PRO A 74 -9.37 18.18 -6.22
C PRO A 74 -8.33 17.28 -5.54
N SER A 75 -7.05 17.63 -5.67
CA SER A 75 -5.98 16.98 -4.94
C SER A 75 -5.99 17.41 -3.47
N LEU A 76 -5.52 16.54 -2.58
CA LEU A 76 -5.34 16.89 -1.17
C LEU A 76 -4.28 17.99 -0.99
N VAL A 77 -4.61 19.00 -0.19
CA VAL A 77 -3.71 20.09 0.22
C VAL A 77 -3.78 20.24 1.73
N VAL A 78 -2.70 19.95 2.45
CA VAL A 78 -2.60 20.06 3.92
C VAL A 78 -1.70 21.24 4.28
N ASN A 79 -2.16 22.15 5.14
CA ASN A 79 -1.37 23.32 5.57
C ASN A 79 -0.76 24.12 4.40
N ASN A 80 -1.53 24.32 3.32
CA ASN A 80 -1.10 24.94 2.07
C ASN A 80 -0.01 24.18 1.31
N THR A 81 0.24 22.92 1.64
CA THR A 81 1.18 22.04 0.93
C THR A 81 0.38 20.95 0.22
N TRP A 82 0.66 20.75 -1.07
CA TRP A 82 0.06 19.68 -1.84
C TRP A 82 0.57 18.31 -1.35
N THR A 83 -0.34 17.34 -1.17
CA THR A 83 -0.03 16.01 -0.63
C THR A 83 -0.66 14.92 -1.52
N PRO A 84 0.03 14.43 -2.57
CA PRO A 84 -0.57 13.46 -3.50
C PRO A 84 -0.67 12.06 -2.87
N GLN A 85 -1.89 11.68 -2.46
CA GLN A 85 -2.17 10.43 -1.73
C GLN A 85 -3.23 9.56 -2.41
N GLN A 86 -3.27 9.61 -3.74
CA GLN A 86 -4.19 8.83 -4.54
C GLN A 86 -3.80 7.34 -4.53
N SER A 87 -4.77 6.45 -4.38
CA SER A 87 -4.52 5.01 -4.46
C SER A 87 -5.57 4.26 -5.26
N ILE A 88 -5.15 3.14 -5.85
CA ILE A 88 -6.01 2.26 -6.63
C ILE A 88 -5.87 0.82 -6.14
N THR A 89 -7.01 0.17 -5.92
CA THR A 89 -7.09 -1.27 -5.66
C THR A 89 -7.87 -1.95 -6.78
N SER A 90 -7.20 -2.79 -7.54
CA SER A 90 -7.86 -3.60 -8.58
C SER A 90 -8.83 -4.60 -7.95
N ASN A 91 -9.97 -4.79 -8.61
CA ASN A 91 -10.92 -5.81 -8.19
C ASN A 91 -10.36 -7.23 -8.43
N ALA A 92 -10.74 -8.19 -7.59
CA ALA A 92 -10.40 -9.59 -7.77
C ALA A 92 -10.98 -10.12 -9.09
N ASN A 93 -12.15 -9.62 -9.47
CA ASN A 93 -12.80 -9.91 -10.72
C ASN A 93 -12.42 -8.86 -11.78
N ASN A 94 -11.69 -9.30 -12.80
CA ASN A 94 -11.17 -8.44 -13.88
C ASN A 94 -12.25 -7.77 -14.77
N VAL A 95 -13.54 -8.05 -14.57
CA VAL A 95 -14.63 -7.26 -15.19
C VAL A 95 -15.19 -6.15 -14.31
N GLN A 96 -14.91 -6.17 -13.01
CA GLN A 96 -15.46 -5.21 -12.05
C GLN A 96 -14.55 -3.99 -11.85
N GLY A 97 -13.44 -3.91 -12.60
CA GLY A 97 -12.57 -2.75 -12.65
C GLY A 97 -11.77 -2.56 -11.35
N PHE A 98 -11.89 -1.39 -10.73
CA PHE A 98 -11.05 -1.00 -9.60
C PHE A 98 -11.75 -0.01 -8.66
N LEU A 99 -11.22 0.09 -7.44
CA LEU A 99 -11.55 1.13 -6.47
C LEU A 99 -10.48 2.21 -6.54
N TYR A 100 -10.90 3.46 -6.68
CA TYR A 100 -10.09 4.64 -6.46
C TYR A 100 -10.43 5.23 -5.08
N TYR A 101 -9.38 5.56 -4.35
CA TYR A 101 -9.43 6.03 -2.97
C TYR A 101 -8.53 7.25 -2.83
N THR A 102 -9.04 8.30 -2.20
CA THR A 102 -8.23 9.49 -1.87
C THR A 102 -8.69 10.10 -0.54
N PRO A 103 -7.77 10.50 0.35
CA PRO A 103 -8.11 11.28 1.54
C PRO A 103 -8.69 12.64 1.18
N ILE A 104 -9.64 13.11 1.98
CA ILE A 104 -10.22 14.44 1.87
C ILE A 104 -10.09 15.18 3.19
N LEU A 105 -9.87 16.49 3.12
CA LEU A 105 -9.97 17.35 4.30
C LEU A 105 -11.43 17.45 4.74
N SER A 106 -11.71 17.06 5.98
CA SER A 106 -12.86 17.60 6.71
C SER A 106 -12.52 18.99 7.25
N ASP A 107 -13.52 19.82 7.52
CA ASP A 107 -13.40 21.20 8.05
C ASP A 107 -12.71 21.32 9.44
N PHE A 108 -12.05 20.26 9.90
CA PHE A 108 -11.42 20.11 11.21
C PHE A 108 -10.05 19.45 11.02
N SER A 109 -9.10 19.87 11.86
CA SER A 109 -7.65 19.61 11.89
C SER A 109 -7.13 18.18 11.67
N ASP A 110 -7.97 17.16 11.44
CA ASP A 110 -7.57 15.75 11.35
C ASP A 110 -7.65 15.22 9.91
N ILE A 111 -6.50 15.31 9.25
CA ILE A 111 -6.25 15.05 7.82
C ILE A 111 -6.35 13.57 7.36
N TYR A 112 -6.76 12.64 8.21
CA TYR A 112 -6.79 11.19 7.90
C TYR A 112 -8.07 10.50 8.33
N THR A 113 -9.15 11.25 8.51
CA THR A 113 -10.41 10.66 8.98
C THR A 113 -11.41 10.41 7.88
N HIS A 114 -11.34 11.13 6.76
CA HIS A 114 -12.36 11.07 5.71
C HIS A 114 -11.75 10.72 4.37
N TYR A 115 -12.45 9.87 3.62
CA TYR A 115 -11.99 9.33 2.36
C TYR A 115 -13.08 9.37 1.31
N ASN A 116 -12.73 9.83 0.10
CA ASN A 116 -13.56 9.71 -1.07
C ASN A 116 -13.30 8.34 -1.74
N LEU A 117 -14.34 7.52 -1.83
CA LEU A 117 -14.29 6.15 -2.31
C LEU A 117 -15.11 6.04 -3.58
N THR A 118 -14.46 5.74 -4.71
CA THR A 118 -15.16 5.62 -5.99
C THR A 118 -14.78 4.32 -6.70
N GLN A 119 -15.79 3.55 -7.12
CA GLN A 119 -15.59 2.33 -7.90
C GLN A 119 -15.72 2.66 -9.38
N TRP A 120 -14.83 2.13 -10.21
CA TRP A 120 -14.75 2.43 -11.63
C TRP A 120 -14.62 1.15 -12.46
N ILE A 121 -15.25 1.15 -13.62
CA ILE A 121 -15.12 0.11 -14.64
C ILE A 121 -14.41 0.67 -15.88
N ILE A 122 -13.59 -0.18 -16.52
CA ILE A 122 -13.02 0.09 -17.84
C ILE A 122 -13.97 -0.49 -18.88
N ASN A 123 -14.53 0.37 -19.72
CA ASN A 123 -15.41 -0.03 -20.80
C ASN A 123 -14.63 -0.64 -21.97
N ASP A 124 -15.36 -1.30 -22.86
CA ASP A 124 -14.81 -1.97 -24.05
C ASP A 124 -14.06 -1.05 -25.01
N ASP A 125 -14.38 0.25 -25.00
CA ASP A 125 -13.74 1.29 -25.81
C ASP A 125 -12.56 1.97 -25.10
N GLY A 126 -12.24 1.56 -23.86
CA GLY A 126 -11.18 2.15 -23.03
C GLY A 126 -11.59 3.43 -22.29
N THR A 127 -12.88 3.79 -22.29
CA THR A 127 -13.41 4.84 -21.42
C THR A 127 -13.62 4.31 -19.99
N LEU A 128 -13.60 5.22 -19.00
CA LEU A 128 -13.88 4.87 -17.61
C LEU A 128 -15.31 5.28 -17.25
N SER A 129 -15.97 4.49 -16.42
CA SER A 129 -17.29 4.82 -15.88
C SER A 129 -17.36 4.58 -14.39
N ASN A 130 -17.90 5.56 -13.66
CA ASN A 130 -18.13 5.43 -12.23
C ASN A 130 -19.30 4.48 -11.98
N VAL A 131 -19.09 3.50 -11.11
CA VAL A 131 -20.06 2.47 -10.72
C VAL A 131 -20.75 2.88 -9.42
N ALA A 132 -19.96 3.38 -8.46
CA ALA A 132 -20.45 3.84 -7.17
C ALA A 132 -19.49 4.87 -6.58
N ALA A 133 -20.02 5.70 -5.70
CA ALA A 133 -19.26 6.69 -4.95
C ALA A 133 -19.82 6.79 -3.53
N THR A 134 -18.93 6.97 -2.55
CA THR A 134 -19.31 7.27 -1.17
C THR A 134 -18.17 8.01 -0.47
N ILE A 135 -18.49 8.66 0.65
CA ILE A 135 -17.52 9.24 1.56
C ILE A 135 -17.59 8.44 2.85
N SER A 136 -16.45 7.96 3.32
CA SER A 136 -16.38 7.21 4.58
C SER A 136 -15.46 7.90 5.56
N ALA A 137 -15.87 7.89 6.82
CA ALA A 137 -14.98 8.17 7.93
C ALA A 137 -14.29 6.87 8.38
N LEU A 138 -12.96 6.85 8.42
CA LEU A 138 -12.16 5.77 8.99
C LEU A 138 -11.21 6.37 10.02
N GLN A 139 -11.02 5.71 11.16
CA GLN A 139 -10.23 6.28 12.26
C GLN A 139 -8.74 6.41 11.92
N VAL A 140 -8.24 5.51 11.07
CA VAL A 140 -6.84 5.46 10.63
C VAL A 140 -6.80 5.02 9.16
N PRO A 141 -5.69 5.28 8.45
CA PRO A 141 -5.49 4.80 7.09
C PRO A 141 -5.63 3.26 7.01
N PRO A 142 -6.56 2.73 6.20
CA PRO A 142 -6.79 1.31 6.05
C PRO A 142 -5.81 0.66 5.04
N SER A 143 -5.54 -0.61 5.24
CA SER A 143 -5.12 -1.52 4.16
C SER A 143 -6.35 -1.96 3.38
N ILE A 144 -6.33 -1.78 2.06
CA ILE A 144 -7.49 -2.08 1.20
C ILE A 144 -7.19 -3.34 0.39
N VAL A 145 -8.08 -4.32 0.47
CA VAL A 145 -7.97 -5.58 -0.27
C VAL A 145 -9.28 -5.86 -1.02
N SER A 146 -9.19 -6.41 -2.22
CA SER A 146 -10.37 -6.89 -2.93
C SER A 146 -10.90 -8.19 -2.35
N THR A 147 -12.21 -8.39 -2.43
CA THR A 147 -12.87 -9.62 -1.98
C THR A 147 -13.21 -10.51 -3.16
N ILE A 148 -13.27 -11.83 -2.91
CA ILE A 148 -13.53 -12.83 -3.95
C ILE A 148 -14.94 -12.71 -4.53
N ASP A 149 -15.89 -12.17 -3.76
CA ASP A 149 -17.25 -11.85 -4.21
C ASP A 149 -17.34 -10.51 -4.99
N GLY A 150 -16.21 -9.87 -5.26
CA GLY A 150 -16.10 -8.68 -6.11
C GLY A 150 -16.20 -7.35 -5.39
N GLY A 151 -16.27 -7.33 -4.05
CA GLY A 151 -16.20 -6.10 -3.26
C GLY A 151 -14.78 -5.74 -2.81
N TYR A 152 -14.71 -4.94 -1.76
CA TYR A 152 -13.48 -4.50 -1.09
C TYR A 152 -13.63 -4.58 0.43
N MET A 153 -12.52 -4.79 1.12
CA MET A 153 -12.40 -4.69 2.57
C MET A 153 -11.40 -3.59 2.91
N PHE A 154 -11.80 -2.71 3.83
CA PHE A 154 -10.96 -1.70 4.44
C PHE A 154 -10.57 -2.21 5.81
N ILE A 155 -9.29 -2.52 6.00
CA ILE A 155 -8.78 -3.19 7.18
C ILE A 155 -7.90 -2.22 7.94
N TYR A 156 -8.14 -2.06 9.22
CA TYR A 156 -7.44 -1.05 10.01
C TYR A 156 -7.22 -1.51 11.46
N PRO A 157 -6.12 -1.08 12.10
CA PRO A 157 -5.90 -1.31 13.51
C PRO A 157 -6.70 -0.33 14.37
N ILE A 158 -7.14 -0.77 15.54
CA ILE A 158 -7.53 0.09 16.65
C ILE A 158 -6.71 -0.32 17.86
N THR A 159 -6.11 0.67 18.52
CA THR A 159 -5.42 0.50 19.81
C THR A 159 -6.10 1.37 20.86
N THR A 160 -6.49 0.78 21.98
CA THR A 160 -7.13 1.48 23.10
C THR A 160 -6.35 1.23 24.38
N THR A 161 -6.35 2.21 25.27
CA THR A 161 -5.81 2.06 26.63
C THR A 161 -6.96 1.75 27.58
N SER A 162 -6.95 0.54 28.15
CA SER A 162 -7.94 0.10 29.14
C SER A 162 -7.24 -0.40 30.40
N GLN A 163 -7.77 -0.05 31.57
CA GLN A 163 -7.33 -0.62 32.86
C GLN A 163 -8.06 -1.92 33.19
N ASP A 164 -9.12 -2.27 32.46
CA ASP A 164 -9.80 -3.55 32.58
C ASP A 164 -9.01 -4.65 31.86
N PRO A 165 -8.54 -5.70 32.56
CA PRO A 165 -7.73 -6.77 31.98
C PRO A 165 -8.49 -7.64 30.97
N TYR A 166 -9.81 -7.54 30.87
CA TYR A 166 -10.63 -8.32 29.93
C TYR A 166 -11.00 -7.55 28.66
N THR A 167 -10.69 -6.26 28.61
CA THR A 167 -10.96 -5.44 27.42
C THR A 167 -9.82 -5.58 26.42
N SER A 168 -10.18 -5.75 25.15
CA SER A 168 -9.21 -5.71 24.05
C SER A 168 -8.51 -4.35 24.02
N GLN A 169 -7.19 -4.36 24.08
CA GLN A 169 -6.36 -3.15 23.98
C GLN A 169 -5.83 -2.94 22.56
N SER A 170 -5.87 -3.97 21.72
CA SER A 170 -5.51 -3.86 20.32
C SER A 170 -6.35 -4.82 19.49
N GLY A 171 -6.76 -4.38 18.31
CA GLY A 171 -7.51 -5.22 17.39
C GLY A 171 -7.36 -4.77 15.95
N ILE A 172 -7.56 -5.70 15.04
CA ILE A 172 -7.70 -5.46 13.61
C ILE A 172 -9.17 -5.63 13.26
N TYR A 173 -9.71 -4.58 12.66
CA TYR A 173 -11.09 -4.50 12.24
C TYR A 173 -11.14 -4.36 10.73
N ALA A 174 -12.24 -4.80 10.13
CA ALA A 174 -12.47 -4.64 8.72
C ALA A 174 -13.88 -4.14 8.44
N VAL A 175 -14.02 -3.31 7.42
CA VAL A 175 -15.29 -2.76 6.97
C VAL A 175 -15.47 -3.12 5.50
N TYR A 176 -16.66 -3.60 5.13
CA TYR A 176 -16.96 -4.07 3.77
C TYR A 176 -17.53 -2.98 2.90
N TYR A 177 -17.06 -2.92 1.67
CA TYR A 177 -17.63 -2.10 0.60
C TYR A 177 -17.93 -2.99 -0.61
N GLY A 178 -19.21 -3.36 -0.75
CA GLY A 178 -19.65 -4.22 -1.85
C GLY A 178 -19.57 -3.54 -3.21
N TYR A 179 -19.42 -4.32 -4.27
CA TYR A 179 -19.45 -3.80 -5.64
C TYR A 179 -20.76 -3.08 -5.95
N GLY A 180 -20.68 -1.88 -6.52
CA GLY A 180 -21.85 -1.05 -6.84
C GLY A 180 -22.64 -0.56 -5.63
N SER A 181 -22.17 -0.83 -4.41
CA SER A 181 -22.74 -0.27 -3.18
C SER A 181 -22.25 1.16 -2.99
N ASN A 182 -23.07 2.01 -2.38
CA ASN A 182 -22.67 3.32 -1.86
C ASN A 182 -22.58 3.35 -0.32
N ILE A 183 -22.79 2.20 0.33
CA ILE A 183 -22.80 2.05 1.78
C ILE A 183 -21.73 1.03 2.20
N LEU A 184 -20.99 1.38 3.25
CA LEU A 184 -20.12 0.47 3.97
C LEU A 184 -20.92 -0.32 5.00
N ARG A 185 -20.63 -1.61 5.15
CA ARG A 185 -21.29 -2.46 6.15
C ARG A 185 -20.73 -2.22 7.55
N ASP A 186 -21.37 -2.80 8.55
CA ASP A 186 -20.83 -2.78 9.91
C ASP A 186 -19.45 -3.45 9.99
N PRO A 187 -18.56 -2.96 10.88
CA PRO A 187 -17.25 -3.54 11.08
C PRO A 187 -17.31 -5.00 11.54
N VAL A 188 -16.37 -5.80 11.09
CA VAL A 188 -16.07 -7.13 11.61
C VAL A 188 -14.71 -7.14 12.31
N ILE A 189 -14.58 -8.01 13.29
CA ILE A 189 -13.33 -8.22 14.02
C ILE A 189 -12.54 -9.30 13.30
N LEU A 190 -11.32 -8.99 12.87
CA LEU A 190 -10.38 -9.98 12.34
C LEU A 190 -9.43 -10.51 13.40
N TYR A 191 -9.08 -9.69 14.39
CA TYR A 191 -8.21 -10.08 15.49
C TYR A 191 -8.36 -9.11 16.65
N GLU A 192 -8.32 -9.59 17.88
CA GLU A 192 -8.30 -8.78 19.08
C GLU A 192 -7.38 -9.42 20.10
N THR A 193 -6.72 -8.60 20.90
CA THR A 193 -5.90 -9.03 22.02
C THR A 193 -6.03 -8.07 23.19
N ILE A 194 -5.88 -8.60 24.40
CA ILE A 194 -5.81 -7.83 25.65
C ILE A 194 -4.46 -7.12 25.82
N MET A 195 -3.46 -7.45 24.99
CA MET A 195 -2.17 -6.78 24.99
C MET A 195 -2.22 -5.53 24.12
N GLN A 196 -1.62 -4.44 24.59
CA GLN A 196 -1.38 -3.29 23.74
C GLN A 196 -0.25 -3.60 22.76
N LEU A 197 -0.55 -3.55 21.46
CA LEU A 197 0.40 -3.77 20.37
C LEU A 197 0.75 -2.43 19.73
N ASP A 198 2.05 -2.22 19.47
CA ASP A 198 2.52 -1.08 18.68
C ASP A 198 2.57 -1.49 17.20
N ILE A 199 1.45 -1.29 16.50
CA ILE A 199 1.27 -1.73 15.11
C ILE A 199 1.87 -0.67 14.18
N SER A 200 2.96 -1.01 13.51
CA SER A 200 3.66 -0.09 12.61
C SER A 200 3.14 -0.18 11.17
N THR A 201 2.88 -1.39 10.67
CA THR A 201 2.37 -1.61 9.31
C THR A 201 1.34 -2.72 9.23
N LEU A 202 0.43 -2.60 8.26
CA LEU A 202 -0.62 -3.56 7.97
C LEU A 202 -0.67 -3.82 6.46
N ASN A 203 -0.38 -5.04 6.03
CA ASN A 203 -0.35 -5.42 4.63
C ASN A 203 -1.28 -6.61 4.36
N CYS A 204 -2.34 -6.39 3.58
CA CYS A 204 -3.38 -7.37 3.33
C CYS A 204 -3.52 -7.66 1.82
N VAL A 205 -3.59 -8.95 1.45
CA VAL A 205 -3.77 -9.38 0.06
C VAL A 205 -4.68 -10.59 -0.07
N ILE A 206 -5.12 -10.83 -1.30
CA ILE A 206 -5.73 -12.11 -1.69
C ILE A 206 -4.65 -13.19 -1.71
N SER A 207 -4.92 -14.31 -1.06
CA SER A 207 -4.12 -15.51 -1.23
C SER A 207 -4.65 -16.31 -2.41
N TYR A 208 -3.81 -16.57 -3.42
CA TYR A 208 -4.19 -17.41 -4.56
C TYR A 208 -3.80 -18.88 -4.34
N SER A 209 -2.90 -19.16 -3.39
CA SER A 209 -2.52 -20.51 -2.98
C SER A 209 -3.42 -21.08 -1.87
N GLU A 210 -3.95 -20.22 -0.99
CA GLU A 210 -4.90 -20.60 0.06
C GLU A 210 -6.34 -20.14 -0.31
N VAL A 211 -7.33 -20.50 0.52
CA VAL A 211 -8.70 -20.00 0.36
C VAL A 211 -8.86 -18.71 1.17
N GLY A 212 -9.01 -17.57 0.48
CA GLY A 212 -9.40 -16.29 1.09
C GLY A 212 -8.33 -15.21 1.00
N GLN A 213 -8.06 -14.57 2.13
CA GLN A 213 -7.16 -13.43 2.27
C GLN A 213 -6.21 -13.61 3.44
N ILE A 214 -5.09 -12.90 3.35
CA ILE A 214 -4.03 -12.86 4.34
C ILE A 214 -3.79 -11.41 4.70
N CYS A 215 -3.75 -11.11 6.00
CA CYS A 215 -3.23 -9.86 6.53
C CYS A 215 -2.00 -10.16 7.35
N LEU A 216 -0.94 -9.42 7.12
CA LEU A 216 0.27 -9.46 7.90
C LEU A 216 0.43 -8.13 8.63
N ILE A 217 0.49 -8.23 9.96
CA ILE A 217 0.66 -7.11 10.88
C ILE A 217 2.12 -7.08 11.31
N THR A 218 2.76 -5.93 11.20
CA THR A 218 4.09 -5.69 11.76
C THR A 218 3.94 -4.98 13.09
N ILE A 219 4.55 -5.54 14.12
CA ILE A 219 4.54 -5.01 15.47
C ILE A 219 5.95 -4.58 15.82
N GLN A 220 6.07 -3.33 16.24
CA GLN A 220 7.32 -2.84 16.80
C GLN A 220 7.45 -3.36 18.23
N PRO A 221 8.50 -4.13 18.55
CA PRO A 221 8.71 -4.60 19.91
C PRO A 221 9.05 -3.42 20.83
N ASN A 222 8.50 -3.43 22.04
CA ASN A 222 8.89 -2.50 23.10
C ASN A 222 10.23 -2.95 23.68
N SER A 223 11.32 -2.60 22.99
CA SER A 223 12.69 -3.02 23.29
C SER A 223 13.61 -1.82 23.53
N THR A 224 14.62 -2.00 24.38
CA THR A 224 15.73 -1.04 24.53
C THR A 224 16.83 -1.23 23.49
N ASP A 225 16.73 -2.27 22.66
CA ASP A 225 17.63 -2.49 21.52
C ASP A 225 17.40 -1.37 20.49
N PRO A 226 18.45 -0.68 20.01
CA PRO A 226 18.32 0.36 18.99
C PRO A 226 17.78 -0.15 17.64
N ASN A 227 17.93 -1.44 17.32
CA ASN A 227 17.47 -2.02 16.05
C ASN A 227 16.63 -3.30 16.29
N PRO A 228 15.50 -3.20 17.01
CA PRO A 228 14.82 -4.40 17.42
C PRO A 228 14.05 -5.00 16.23
N ALA A 229 14.24 -6.29 15.99
CA ALA A 229 13.57 -6.98 14.90
C ALA A 229 12.04 -6.96 15.11
N PRO A 230 11.25 -6.62 14.08
CA PRO A 230 9.80 -6.59 14.20
C PRO A 230 9.22 -7.99 14.43
N ILE A 231 8.08 -8.05 15.13
CA ILE A 231 7.27 -9.27 15.29
C ILE A 231 6.14 -9.21 14.28
N PHE A 232 5.81 -10.34 13.65
CA PHE A 232 4.71 -10.38 12.70
C PHE A 232 3.54 -11.26 13.18
N ILE A 233 2.33 -10.82 12.89
CA ILE A 233 1.11 -11.62 13.05
C ILE A 233 0.49 -11.84 11.68
N LYS A 234 0.36 -13.10 11.26
CA LYS A 234 -0.37 -13.54 10.07
C LYS A 234 -1.80 -13.89 10.46
N ILE A 235 -2.77 -13.20 9.87
CA ILE A 235 -4.20 -13.49 9.99
C ILE A 235 -4.70 -14.01 8.65
N ASN A 236 -5.23 -15.23 8.64
CA ASN A 236 -5.93 -15.77 7.48
C ASN A 236 -7.43 -15.71 7.71
N TYR A 237 -8.14 -15.12 6.75
CA TYR A 237 -9.58 -14.88 6.84
C TYR A 237 -10.24 -15.03 5.48
N LEU A 238 -11.54 -15.29 5.48
CA LEU A 238 -12.35 -15.34 4.26
C LEU A 238 -12.88 -13.95 3.91
N SER A 239 -13.34 -13.79 2.67
CA SER A 239 -13.98 -12.55 2.21
C SER A 239 -15.21 -12.15 3.01
N GLY A 240 -15.81 -13.08 3.77
CA GLY A 240 -16.91 -12.78 4.71
C GLY A 240 -16.45 -12.35 6.11
N GLY A 241 -15.15 -12.32 6.38
CA GLY A 241 -14.56 -11.87 7.65
C GLY A 241 -14.31 -12.99 8.65
N SER A 242 -14.68 -14.23 8.29
CA SER A 242 -14.41 -15.40 9.12
C SER A 242 -12.91 -15.70 9.13
N VAL A 243 -12.30 -15.46 10.28
CA VAL A 243 -10.90 -15.80 10.56
C VAL A 243 -10.82 -17.29 10.83
N PHE A 244 -9.89 -17.96 10.16
CA PHE A 244 -9.70 -19.40 10.30
C PHE A 244 -8.30 -19.78 10.79
N ASN A 245 -7.35 -18.86 10.75
CA ASN A 245 -6.03 -19.08 11.32
C ASN A 245 -5.36 -17.76 11.73
N VAL A 246 -4.66 -17.77 12.86
CA VAL A 246 -3.80 -16.68 13.33
C VAL A 246 -2.49 -17.27 13.79
N ASN A 247 -1.40 -16.86 13.16
CA ASN A 247 -0.06 -17.34 13.46
C ASN A 247 0.85 -16.17 13.82
N HIS A 248 1.66 -16.36 14.85
CA HIS A 248 2.77 -15.46 15.18
C HIS A 248 4.00 -15.93 14.40
N ILE A 249 4.59 -15.03 13.64
CA ILE A 249 5.84 -15.28 12.94
C ILE A 249 6.92 -14.52 13.71
N GLU A 250 7.62 -15.26 14.55
CA GLU A 250 8.90 -14.82 15.11
C GLU A 250 9.97 -15.02 14.04
N ALA A 251 10.07 -14.04 13.15
CA ALA A 251 11.11 -13.99 12.16
C ALA A 251 12.45 -13.74 12.86
N THR A 252 13.13 -14.80 13.30
CA THR A 252 14.54 -14.70 13.65
C THR A 252 15.30 -14.48 12.36
N LEU A 253 15.67 -13.22 12.10
CA LEU A 253 16.53 -12.85 10.98
C LEU A 253 17.71 -13.81 10.91
N PRO A 254 18.07 -14.31 9.71
CA PRO A 254 19.28 -15.10 9.58
C PRO A 254 20.44 -14.33 10.18
N THR A 255 21.17 -14.96 11.10
CA THR A 255 22.37 -14.44 11.78
C THR A 255 23.49 -13.96 10.84
N ILE A 256 23.28 -14.11 9.53
CA ILE A 256 24.15 -13.67 8.44
C ILE A 256 24.27 -12.14 8.40
N ILE A 257 23.24 -11.41 8.83
CA ILE A 257 23.35 -9.97 9.08
C ILE A 257 23.54 -9.81 10.58
N GLY A 258 24.69 -9.31 11.00
CA GLY A 258 24.80 -8.71 12.32
C GLY A 258 23.87 -7.49 12.33
N ILE A 259 22.58 -7.66 12.61
CA ILE A 259 21.58 -6.58 12.68
C ILE A 259 22.00 -5.47 13.66
N SER A 260 22.87 -5.82 14.62
CA SER A 260 23.57 -4.90 15.51
C SER A 260 24.58 -3.97 14.82
N GLU A 261 25.00 -4.28 13.60
CA GLU A 261 25.93 -3.48 12.78
C GLU A 261 25.18 -2.54 11.82
N LEU A 262 23.86 -2.73 11.65
CA LEU A 262 23.04 -1.84 10.83
C LEU A 262 22.72 -0.56 11.60
N ASN A 263 22.60 0.56 10.88
CA ASN A 263 22.19 1.84 11.45
C ASN A 263 20.79 2.19 10.93
N SER A 264 19.78 2.07 11.80
CA SER A 264 18.38 2.37 11.47
C SER A 264 17.87 1.63 10.23
N PRO A 265 17.86 0.27 10.22
CA PRO A 265 17.38 -0.48 9.08
C PRO A 265 15.86 -0.41 8.92
N ASP A 266 15.43 -0.34 7.67
CA ASP A 266 14.02 -0.40 7.28
C ASP A 266 13.63 -1.84 6.96
N PHE A 267 12.59 -2.33 7.62
CA PHE A 267 12.08 -3.68 7.43
C PHE A 267 10.83 -3.65 6.56
N LEU A 268 10.88 -4.36 5.44
CA LEU A 268 9.74 -4.49 4.52
C LEU A 268 9.29 -5.94 4.47
N ILE A 269 7.99 -6.14 4.56
CA ILE A 269 7.36 -7.43 4.32
C ILE A 269 6.16 -7.27 3.39
N GLN A 270 6.13 -8.09 2.34
CA GLN A 270 5.07 -8.10 1.34
C GLN A 270 4.62 -9.54 1.10
N PRO A 271 3.33 -9.84 1.21
CA PRO A 271 2.81 -11.18 0.92
C PRO A 271 2.96 -11.53 -0.55
N LEU A 272 3.30 -12.78 -0.82
CA LEU A 272 3.41 -13.31 -2.17
C LEU A 272 2.08 -13.97 -2.61
N PRO A 273 1.53 -13.60 -3.78
CA PRO A 273 0.29 -14.18 -4.33
C PRO A 273 0.19 -15.72 -4.25
N PHE A 274 1.28 -16.44 -4.52
CA PHE A 274 1.31 -17.91 -4.53
C PHE A 274 1.92 -18.56 -3.27
N GLY A 275 1.96 -17.84 -2.14
CA GLY A 275 2.41 -18.37 -0.85
C GLY A 275 3.79 -17.85 -0.43
N GLY A 276 3.99 -17.78 0.89
CA GLY A 276 5.13 -17.10 1.51
C GLY A 276 5.08 -15.57 1.44
N TYR A 277 6.18 -14.93 1.81
CA TYR A 277 6.34 -13.48 1.85
C TYR A 277 7.69 -13.07 1.28
N PHE A 278 7.71 -11.97 0.54
CA PHE A 278 8.94 -11.23 0.32
C PHE A 278 9.26 -10.46 1.59
N TYR A 279 10.45 -10.66 2.11
CA TYR A 279 10.97 -9.95 3.26
C TYR A 279 12.28 -9.29 2.86
N SER A 280 12.44 -8.01 3.15
CA SER A 280 13.72 -7.32 2.96
C SER A 280 14.09 -6.46 4.14
N VAL A 281 15.39 -6.38 4.35
CA VAL A 281 16.03 -5.38 5.21
C VAL A 281 16.71 -4.39 4.29
N ASN A 282 16.44 -3.11 4.47
CA ASN A 282 17.02 -2.03 3.68
C ASN A 282 17.81 -1.12 4.61
N GLN A 283 18.97 -0.64 4.17
CA GLN A 283 19.71 0.39 4.85
C GLN A 283 20.28 1.36 3.82
N GLN A 284 20.14 2.66 4.08
CA GLN A 284 20.76 3.68 3.27
C GLN A 284 22.29 3.50 3.28
N THR A 285 22.92 3.47 2.10
CA THR A 285 24.37 3.27 1.98
C THR A 285 25.14 4.43 2.63
N ASN A 286 24.61 5.65 2.54
CA ASN A 286 25.09 6.83 3.27
C ASN A 286 23.94 7.55 3.95
N ILE A 287 23.83 7.37 5.27
CA ILE A 287 22.80 7.97 6.13
C ILE A 287 22.77 9.51 6.15
N ASN A 288 23.82 10.18 5.64
CA ASN A 288 23.90 11.63 5.60
C ASN A 288 23.51 12.21 4.22
N ASP A 289 23.08 11.36 3.28
CA ASP A 289 22.74 11.75 1.92
C ASP A 289 21.40 11.11 1.50
N ASP A 290 20.31 11.88 1.57
CA ASP A 290 18.95 11.46 1.22
C ASP A 290 18.80 10.93 -0.22
N GLN A 291 19.77 11.19 -1.11
CA GLN A 291 19.80 10.66 -2.47
C GLN A 291 20.64 9.39 -2.61
N SER A 292 21.26 8.94 -1.52
CA SER A 292 22.05 7.72 -1.47
C SER A 292 21.17 6.51 -1.78
N PRO A 293 21.68 5.53 -2.57
CA PRO A 293 20.98 4.26 -2.74
C PRO A 293 20.85 3.53 -1.41
N TYR A 294 19.99 2.52 -1.41
CA TYR A 294 19.84 1.60 -0.30
C TYR A 294 20.51 0.27 -0.62
N ASP A 295 21.22 -0.27 0.35
CA ASP A 295 21.64 -1.66 0.40
C ASP A 295 20.47 -2.50 0.91
N THR A 296 20.04 -3.47 0.11
CA THR A 296 18.92 -4.36 0.42
C THR A 296 19.35 -5.82 0.52
N TRP A 297 18.81 -6.50 1.52
CA TRP A 297 18.94 -7.93 1.75
C TRP A 297 17.56 -8.57 1.67
N GLY A 298 17.31 -9.29 0.59
CA GLY A 298 16.01 -9.90 0.30
C GLY A 298 15.96 -11.40 0.59
N TYR A 299 14.80 -11.83 1.07
CA TYR A 299 14.47 -13.21 1.40
C TYR A 299 13.05 -13.53 0.98
N VAL A 300 12.81 -14.81 0.73
CA VAL A 300 11.47 -15.39 0.71
C VAL A 300 11.27 -16.08 2.06
N LEU A 301 10.32 -15.60 2.84
CA LEU A 301 9.83 -16.28 4.02
C LEU A 301 8.79 -17.32 3.57
N ASP A 302 9.09 -18.60 3.69
CA ASP A 302 8.11 -19.65 3.37
C ASP A 302 7.00 -19.75 4.43
N ASP A 303 5.96 -20.54 4.15
CA ASP A 303 4.83 -20.71 5.08
C ASP A 303 5.20 -21.46 6.38
N ASN A 304 6.39 -22.04 6.46
CA ASN A 304 6.93 -22.69 7.66
C ASN A 304 7.81 -21.73 8.49
N GLY A 305 7.97 -20.47 8.06
CA GLY A 305 8.80 -19.49 8.73
C GLY A 305 10.29 -19.57 8.39
N ASN A 306 10.68 -20.32 7.35
CA ASN A 306 12.06 -20.39 6.90
C ASN A 306 12.40 -19.21 5.99
N PHE A 307 13.52 -18.56 6.26
CA PHE A 307 14.10 -17.56 5.37
C PHE A 307 14.94 -18.21 4.27
N ILE A 308 14.50 -18.04 3.03
CA ILE A 308 15.21 -18.47 1.83
C ILE A 308 15.83 -17.22 1.21
N GLN A 309 17.15 -17.09 1.31
CA GLN A 309 17.87 -15.98 0.70
C GLN A 309 17.66 -15.98 -0.83
N TRP A 310 17.46 -14.79 -1.40
CA TRP A 310 17.42 -14.66 -2.86
C TRP A 310 18.79 -14.96 -3.49
N ASN A 311 18.81 -15.08 -4.82
CA ASN A 311 20.04 -15.35 -5.57
C ASN A 311 20.72 -14.09 -6.14
N LEU A 312 20.32 -12.89 -5.68
CA LEU A 312 20.94 -11.63 -6.09
C LEU A 312 22.23 -11.36 -5.30
N SER A 313 22.94 -10.28 -5.68
CA SER A 313 24.07 -9.81 -4.87
C SER A 313 23.61 -9.48 -3.45
N TYR A 314 24.54 -9.57 -2.51
CA TYR A 314 24.20 -9.51 -1.10
C TYR A 314 25.21 -8.59 -0.38
N PRO A 315 24.90 -7.30 -0.16
CA PRO A 315 23.63 -6.63 -0.51
C PRO A 315 23.43 -6.41 -2.02
N THR A 316 22.17 -6.19 -2.41
CA THR A 316 21.81 -5.61 -3.71
C THR A 316 21.57 -4.11 -3.51
N GLN A 317 21.99 -3.26 -4.44
CA GLN A 317 21.68 -1.83 -4.36
C GLN A 317 20.37 -1.51 -5.08
N ILE A 318 19.50 -0.74 -4.43
CA ILE A 318 18.26 -0.20 -4.99
C ILE A 318 18.27 1.32 -4.91
N ASN A 319 17.34 1.97 -5.60
CA ASN A 319 17.28 3.43 -5.60
C ASN A 319 17.00 4.04 -4.22
N SER A 320 17.26 5.34 -4.08
CA SER A 320 17.02 6.13 -2.86
C SER A 320 15.56 6.21 -2.41
N ASN A 321 14.63 5.67 -3.20
CA ASN A 321 13.20 5.65 -2.89
C ASN A 321 12.67 4.25 -2.55
N GLU A 322 13.57 3.27 -2.41
CA GLU A 322 13.30 1.87 -2.09
C GLU A 322 12.16 1.25 -2.90
N ILE A 323 12.08 1.58 -4.20
CA ILE A 323 10.94 1.18 -5.02
C ILE A 323 11.00 -0.32 -5.28
N THR A 324 10.07 -1.05 -4.65
CA THR A 324 9.88 -2.49 -4.81
C THR A 324 8.41 -2.82 -5.05
N GLN A 325 8.14 -3.82 -5.89
CA GLN A 325 6.78 -4.29 -6.18
C GLN A 325 6.77 -5.80 -6.43
N VAL A 326 5.90 -6.52 -5.72
CA VAL A 326 5.57 -7.91 -6.03
C VAL A 326 4.42 -7.95 -7.04
N LEU A 327 4.68 -8.56 -8.19
CA LEU A 327 3.68 -8.81 -9.24
C LEU A 327 2.84 -10.04 -8.92
N LYS A 328 1.67 -10.16 -9.59
CA LYS A 328 0.72 -11.28 -9.41
C LYS A 328 1.35 -12.68 -9.56
N ASN A 329 2.44 -12.80 -10.32
CA ASN A 329 3.16 -14.05 -10.57
C ASN A 329 4.34 -14.30 -9.60
N ASN A 330 4.36 -13.67 -8.42
CA ASN A 330 5.47 -13.67 -7.46
C ASN A 330 6.79 -13.11 -8.04
N THR A 331 6.77 -12.35 -9.15
CA THR A 331 7.96 -11.67 -9.63
C THR A 331 8.18 -10.39 -8.83
N LEU A 332 9.37 -10.24 -8.25
CA LEU A 332 9.79 -9.01 -7.59
C LEU A 332 10.41 -8.06 -8.63
N VAL A 333 9.90 -6.84 -8.71
CA VAL A 333 10.48 -5.74 -9.48
C VAL A 333 11.07 -4.73 -8.51
N MET A 334 12.30 -4.28 -8.78
CA MET A 334 12.99 -3.27 -7.96
C MET A 334 13.63 -2.23 -8.85
N ALA A 335 13.58 -0.97 -8.43
CA ALA A 335 14.26 0.10 -9.15
C ALA A 335 15.76 0.11 -8.83
N GLN A 336 16.59 0.09 -9.87
CA GLN A 336 18.04 0.24 -9.72
C GLN A 336 18.42 1.67 -9.31
N PRO A 337 19.55 1.85 -8.62
CA PRO A 337 20.12 3.17 -8.35
C PRO A 337 20.25 4.00 -9.63
N ILE A 338 20.02 5.30 -9.52
CA ILE A 338 20.33 6.22 -10.62
C ILE A 338 21.85 6.36 -10.68
N VAL A 339 22.47 5.69 -11.65
CA VAL A 339 23.92 5.83 -11.88
C VAL A 339 24.13 6.80 -13.04
N GLY A 340 24.66 8.00 -12.74
CA GLY A 340 25.30 8.86 -13.75
C GLY A 340 24.39 9.70 -14.65
N GLN A 341 23.30 10.29 -14.15
CA GLN A 341 22.63 11.41 -14.83
C GLN A 341 22.82 12.70 -14.04
N ASN A 342 23.93 13.38 -14.33
CA ASN A 342 24.18 14.78 -13.97
C ASN A 342 23.60 15.71 -15.01
#